data_AF-A0A833T586-F1
#
_entry.id   AF-A0A833T586-F1
#
_cell.length_a   1.000
_cell.length_b   1.000
_cell.length_c   1.000
_cell.angle_alpha   90.00
_cell.angle_beta   90.00
_cell.angle_gamma   90.00
#
_symmetry.space_group_name_H-M   'P 1'
#
loop_
_entity.id
_entity.type
_entity.pdbx_description
1 polymer ?
#
loop_
_entity_poly.entity_id
_entity_poly.type
_entity_poly.pdbx_seq_one_letter_code
_entity_poly.pdbx_strand_id
1 'polypeptide(L)'
;MRVNHVLLLTLVVLLACSDVVLGSTIKQRAPESPMASLVNSYIISRRMLRTSEMAVSDNEERGAIDTLRTKLSKLFEKVLTWLKRKEVAAAEKAKTKKLVEFVKTQARSENLDDAVKNLQKEGITHGQVKEWLRLDKEKNQWMTLDRNSPLYHTYTPEYQLFDKLRDAAVKLNRASNQ
;
A
#
# COMPACT_ATOMS: atom_id res chain seq x y z
N MET A 1 27.14 -0.93 3.68
CA MET A 1 25.97 -0.32 2.99
C MET A 1 26.13 -0.13 1.48
N ARG A 2 27.33 -0.19 0.88
CA ARG A 2 27.53 0.08 -0.56
C ARG A 2 27.03 -1.04 -1.50
N VAL A 3 27.11 -2.30 -1.08
CA VAL A 3 26.75 -3.47 -1.92
C VAL A 3 25.25 -3.53 -2.25
N ASN A 4 24.39 -3.14 -1.30
CA ASN A 4 22.93 -3.12 -1.53
C ASN A 4 22.50 -2.04 -2.53
N HIS A 5 23.20 -0.91 -2.61
CA HIS A 5 22.88 0.13 -3.59
C HIS A 5 23.31 -0.25 -5.00
N VAL A 6 24.45 -0.94 -5.15
CA VAL A 6 24.90 -1.44 -6.46
C VAL A 6 23.91 -2.46 -7.02
N LEU A 7 23.42 -3.38 -6.18
CA LEU A 7 22.43 -4.39 -6.55
C LEU A 7 21.08 -3.77 -6.96
N LEU A 8 20.67 -2.71 -6.25
CA LEU A 8 19.43 -2.00 -6.53
C LEU A 8 19.54 -1.17 -7.82
N LEU A 9 20.70 -0.55 -8.06
CA LEU A 9 21.00 0.14 -9.32
C LEU A 9 21.02 -0.82 -10.51
N THR A 10 21.62 -2.00 -10.38
CA THR A 10 21.60 -2.99 -11.47
C THR A 10 20.19 -3.48 -11.79
N LEU A 11 19.32 -3.59 -10.79
CA LEU A 11 17.93 -4.02 -10.99
C LEU A 11 17.08 -2.90 -11.63
N VAL A 12 17.33 -1.65 -11.27
CA VAL A 12 16.69 -0.47 -11.89
C VAL A 12 17.13 -0.28 -13.34
N VAL A 13 18.42 -0.47 -13.63
CA VAL A 13 18.95 -0.40 -15.02
C VAL A 13 18.34 -1.51 -15.89
N LEU A 14 18.21 -2.73 -15.38
CA LEU A 14 17.56 -3.82 -16.10
C LEU A 14 16.08 -3.54 -16.40
N LEU A 15 15.35 -2.91 -15.48
CA LEU A 15 13.95 -2.50 -15.70
C LEU A 15 13.82 -1.35 -16.71
N ALA A 16 14.72 -0.35 -16.64
CA ALA A 16 14.69 0.77 -17.58
C ALA A 16 15.06 0.34 -19.01
N CYS A 17 15.95 -0.65 -19.17
CA CYS A 17 16.28 -1.20 -20.49
C CYS A 17 15.12 -1.99 -21.13
N SER A 18 14.17 -2.52 -20.35
CA SER A 18 12.96 -3.15 -20.90
C SER A 18 11.92 -2.15 -21.41
N ASP A 19 11.81 -0.97 -20.79
CA ASP A 19 10.78 0.02 -21.16
C ASP A 19 11.19 0.87 -22.39
N VAL A 20 12.49 1.07 -22.64
CA VAL A 20 12.97 1.85 -23.80
C VAL A 20 12.72 1.14 -25.15
N VAL A 21 12.42 -0.16 -25.15
CA VAL A 21 12.14 -0.93 -26.37
C VAL A 21 10.68 -0.78 -26.86
N LEU A 22 9.77 -0.19 -26.07
CA LEU A 22 8.36 -0.03 -26.48
C LEU A 22 8.08 1.17 -27.41
N GLY A 23 9.09 1.95 -27.78
CA GLY A 23 8.92 3.22 -28.48
C GLY A 23 9.44 3.28 -29.93
N SER A 24 9.29 2.25 -30.76
CA SER A 24 9.34 2.45 -32.22
C SER A 24 8.72 1.28 -33.01
N THR A 25 7.77 1.64 -33.85
CA THR A 25 7.14 0.83 -34.90
C THR A 25 8.16 0.24 -35.87
N ILE A 26 8.11 -1.08 -36.16
CA ILE A 26 8.32 -1.68 -37.50
C ILE A 26 7.80 -3.15 -37.47
N LYS A 27 7.19 -3.53 -38.59
CA LYS A 27 6.42 -4.74 -38.91
C LYS A 27 6.97 -6.08 -38.42
N GLN A 28 6.00 -6.96 -38.12
CA GLN A 28 6.10 -8.41 -37.93
C GLN A 28 7.28 -9.07 -38.66
N ARG A 29 8.29 -9.46 -37.88
CA ARG A 29 9.02 -10.71 -38.09
C ARG A 29 9.10 -11.39 -36.73
N ALA A 30 8.76 -12.67 -36.70
CA ALA A 30 8.70 -13.48 -35.47
C ALA A 30 9.94 -13.26 -34.60
N PRO A 31 9.80 -12.89 -33.31
CA PRO A 31 10.95 -12.65 -32.47
C PRO A 31 11.50 -13.99 -31.97
N GLU A 32 12.67 -14.37 -32.47
CA GLU A 32 13.55 -15.27 -31.73
C GLU A 32 13.76 -14.69 -30.33
N SER A 33 13.55 -15.53 -29.32
CA SER A 33 13.52 -15.10 -27.94
C SER A 33 14.82 -14.37 -27.54
N PRO A 34 14.74 -13.24 -26.83
CA PRO A 34 15.93 -12.53 -26.34
C PRO A 34 16.72 -13.35 -25.28
N MET A 35 16.11 -14.43 -24.76
CA MET A 35 16.77 -15.45 -23.93
C MET A 35 17.90 -16.19 -24.65
N ALA A 36 17.90 -16.26 -25.98
CA ALA A 36 18.93 -16.99 -26.73
C ALA A 36 20.21 -16.15 -26.93
N SER A 37 20.11 -14.83 -27.06
CA SER A 37 21.22 -13.95 -27.43
C SER A 37 22.23 -13.75 -26.28
N LEU A 38 21.74 -13.55 -25.06
CA LEU A 38 22.58 -13.33 -23.88
C LEU A 38 23.23 -14.62 -23.37
N VAL A 39 22.59 -15.76 -23.64
CA VAL A 39 23.13 -17.10 -23.34
C VAL A 39 24.19 -17.51 -24.39
N ASN A 40 24.06 -17.08 -25.65
CA ASN A 40 25.02 -17.43 -26.70
C ASN A 40 26.40 -16.78 -26.52
N SER A 41 26.50 -15.52 -26.09
CA SER A 41 27.81 -14.86 -25.93
C SER A 41 28.66 -15.49 -24.81
N TYR A 42 28.01 -15.99 -23.76
CA TYR A 42 28.67 -16.68 -22.66
C TYR A 42 29.03 -18.14 -23.00
N ILE A 43 28.18 -18.84 -23.77
CA ILE A 43 28.42 -20.23 -24.19
C ILE A 43 29.53 -20.31 -25.25
N ILE A 44 29.58 -19.38 -26.20
CA ILE A 44 30.60 -19.41 -27.28
C ILE A 44 32.01 -19.19 -26.72
N SER A 45 32.16 -18.35 -25.69
CA SER A 45 33.46 -18.09 -25.06
C SER A 45 34.02 -19.30 -24.28
N ARG A 46 33.17 -20.23 -23.82
CA ARG A 46 33.60 -21.45 -23.11
C ARG A 46 33.82 -22.66 -24.02
N ARG A 47 33.35 -22.65 -25.26
CA ARG A 47 33.37 -23.83 -26.14
C ARG A 47 34.70 -24.10 -26.86
N MET A 48 35.63 -23.13 -26.85
CA MET A 48 36.95 -23.27 -27.49
C MET A 48 37.98 -23.98 -26.60
N LEU A 49 37.64 -24.30 -25.34
CA LEU A 49 38.50 -24.99 -24.39
C LEU A 49 37.68 -26.09 -23.72
N ARG A 50 37.69 -27.32 -24.26
CA ARG A 50 37.51 -28.56 -23.48
C ARG A 50 37.59 -29.77 -24.39
N THR A 51 38.77 -30.37 -24.44
CA THR A 51 38.94 -31.79 -24.70
C THR A 51 38.78 -32.56 -23.38
N SER A 52 38.00 -33.64 -23.44
CA SER A 52 38.21 -34.90 -22.69
C SER A 52 37.73 -35.14 -21.25
N GLU A 53 37.16 -34.20 -20.49
CA GLU A 53 36.64 -34.51 -19.13
C GLU A 53 35.34 -33.77 -18.81
N MET A 54 34.16 -34.27 -19.22
CA MET A 54 32.89 -33.52 -18.96
C MET A 54 31.62 -34.35 -18.69
N ALA A 55 31.67 -35.68 -18.56
CA ALA A 55 30.42 -36.44 -18.35
C ALA A 55 29.88 -36.39 -16.91
N VAL A 56 30.72 -36.14 -15.89
CA VAL A 56 30.30 -36.15 -14.47
C VAL A 56 29.93 -34.74 -13.95
N SER A 57 30.49 -33.69 -14.54
CA SER A 57 30.30 -32.28 -14.10
C SER A 57 28.94 -31.68 -14.49
N ASP A 58 28.30 -32.19 -15.55
CA ASP A 58 27.08 -31.59 -16.12
C ASP A 58 25.84 -31.75 -15.21
N ASN A 59 25.76 -32.81 -14.41
CA ASN A 59 24.60 -33.07 -13.55
C ASN A 59 24.60 -32.20 -12.29
N GLU A 60 25.80 -31.91 -11.78
CA GLU A 60 26.01 -31.05 -10.60
C GLU A 60 25.81 -29.56 -10.97
N GLU A 61 26.29 -29.15 -12.15
CA GLU A 61 26.04 -27.81 -12.71
C GLU A 61 24.53 -27.59 -12.97
N ARG A 62 23.81 -28.59 -13.49
CA ARG A 62 22.34 -28.52 -13.66
C ARG A 62 21.60 -28.39 -12.33
N GLY A 63 21.99 -29.16 -11.31
CA GLY A 63 21.40 -29.07 -9.97
C GLY A 63 21.63 -27.72 -9.29
N ALA A 64 22.80 -27.10 -9.49
CA ALA A 64 23.10 -25.76 -9.00
C ALA A 64 22.25 -24.68 -9.69
N ILE A 65 22.03 -24.80 -11.00
CA ILE A 65 21.17 -23.90 -11.78
C ILE A 65 19.71 -24.00 -11.33
N ASP A 66 19.18 -25.20 -11.13
CA ASP A 66 17.80 -25.40 -10.66
C ASP A 66 17.61 -24.88 -9.22
N THR A 67 18.63 -25.05 -8.36
CA THR A 67 18.63 -24.49 -7.00
C THR A 67 18.66 -22.96 -7.02
N LEU A 68 19.41 -22.34 -7.92
CA LEU A 68 19.43 -20.88 -8.11
C LEU A 68 18.10 -20.37 -8.65
N ARG A 69 17.53 -21.07 -9.64
CA ARG A 69 16.24 -20.72 -10.25
C ARG A 69 15.12 -20.75 -9.21
N THR A 70 15.04 -21.79 -8.39
CA THR A 70 14.03 -21.91 -7.33
C THR A 70 14.21 -20.83 -6.25
N LYS A 71 15.44 -20.49 -5.86
CA LYS A 71 15.72 -19.39 -4.93
C LYS A 71 15.30 -18.03 -5.50
N LEU A 72 15.60 -17.77 -6.78
CA LEU A 72 15.21 -16.55 -7.49
C LEU A 72 13.68 -16.45 -7.59
N SER A 73 13.00 -17.50 -8.04
CA SER A 73 11.53 -17.52 -8.11
C SER A 73 10.89 -17.24 -6.74
N LYS A 74 11.42 -17.82 -5.66
CA LYS A 74 10.92 -17.56 -4.30
C LYS A 74 11.14 -16.12 -3.84
N LEU A 75 12.23 -15.47 -4.28
CA LEU A 75 12.47 -14.05 -4.00
C LEU A 75 11.51 -13.16 -4.81
N PHE A 76 11.31 -13.46 -6.10
CA PHE A 76 10.35 -12.73 -6.94
C PHE A 76 8.93 -12.80 -6.39
N GLU A 77 8.46 -13.97 -5.98
CA GLU A 77 7.14 -14.14 -5.35
C GLU A 77 7.01 -13.32 -4.06
N LYS A 78 8.03 -13.31 -3.21
CA LYS A 78 8.04 -12.48 -1.99
C LYS A 78 7.97 -10.98 -2.32
N VAL A 79 8.68 -10.52 -3.34
CA VAL A 79 8.66 -9.12 -3.76
C VAL A 79 7.30 -8.76 -4.35
N LEU A 80 6.73 -9.60 -5.21
CA LEU A 80 5.41 -9.39 -5.80
C LEU A 80 4.31 -9.35 -4.75
N THR A 81 4.31 -10.29 -3.80
CA THR A 81 3.34 -10.27 -2.70
C THR A 81 3.49 -9.05 -1.80
N TRP A 82 4.71 -8.59 -1.54
CA TRP A 82 4.95 -7.35 -0.80
C TRP A 82 4.46 -6.11 -1.55
N LEU A 83 4.71 -6.02 -2.87
CA LEU A 83 4.21 -4.94 -3.71
C LEU A 83 2.69 -4.89 -3.73
N LYS A 84 2.02 -6.04 -3.95
CA LYS A 84 0.56 -6.14 -3.91
C LYS A 84 -0.01 -5.69 -2.55
N ARG A 85 0.62 -6.08 -1.43
CA ARG A 85 0.22 -5.62 -0.10
C ARG A 85 0.38 -4.12 0.06
N LYS A 86 1.46 -3.53 -0.48
CA LYS A 86 1.67 -2.09 -0.45
C LYS A 86 0.64 -1.32 -1.27
N GLU A 87 0.28 -1.82 -2.45
CA GLU A 87 -0.77 -1.22 -3.28
C GLU A 87 -2.12 -1.25 -2.58
N VAL A 88 -2.51 -2.39 -2.01
CA VAL A 88 -3.74 -2.51 -1.23
C VAL A 88 -3.73 -1.55 -0.04
N ALA A 89 -2.64 -1.52 0.73
CA ALA A 89 -2.52 -0.60 1.87
C ALA A 89 -2.55 0.88 1.44
N ALA A 90 -2.01 1.23 0.28
CA ALA A 90 -2.09 2.58 -0.26
C ALA A 90 -3.52 2.94 -0.70
N ALA A 91 -4.22 2.01 -1.36
CA ALA A 91 -5.60 2.19 -1.77
C ALA A 91 -6.55 2.33 -0.57
N GLU A 92 -6.36 1.51 0.48
CA GLU A 92 -7.10 1.62 1.73
C GLU A 92 -6.85 2.97 2.41
N LYS A 93 -5.58 3.39 2.53
CA LYS A 93 -5.24 4.72 3.08
C LYS A 93 -5.90 5.86 2.30
N ALA A 94 -5.97 5.77 0.97
CA ALA A 94 -6.63 6.78 0.15
C ALA A 94 -8.15 6.82 0.40
N LYS A 95 -8.80 5.65 0.53
CA LYS A 95 -10.23 5.56 0.90
C LYS A 95 -10.46 6.14 2.29
N THR A 96 -9.66 5.74 3.29
CA THR A 96 -9.77 6.27 4.65
C THR A 96 -9.59 7.77 4.67
N LYS A 97 -8.61 8.33 3.93
CA LYS A 97 -8.41 9.78 3.85
C LYS A 97 -9.66 10.53 3.37
N LYS A 98 -10.32 10.02 2.32
CA LYS A 98 -11.58 10.59 1.82
C LYS A 98 -12.68 10.56 2.88
N LEU A 99 -12.81 9.45 3.62
CA LEU A 99 -13.78 9.33 4.71
C LEU A 99 -13.46 10.30 5.86
N VAL A 100 -12.18 10.47 6.23
CA VAL A 100 -11.77 11.44 7.24
C VAL A 100 -12.12 12.87 6.81
N GLU A 101 -11.86 13.23 5.56
CA GLU A 101 -12.23 14.54 5.00
C GLU A 101 -13.75 14.75 4.98
N PHE A 102 -14.51 13.72 4.66
CA PHE A 102 -15.98 13.74 4.74
C PHE A 102 -16.45 13.99 6.18
N VAL A 103 -15.93 13.25 7.17
CA VAL A 103 -16.26 13.45 8.59
C VAL A 103 -15.92 14.87 9.05
N LYS A 104 -14.77 15.41 8.66
CA LYS A 104 -14.39 16.80 8.97
C LYS A 104 -15.33 17.82 8.36
N THR A 105 -15.82 17.56 7.15
CA THR A 105 -16.83 18.42 6.51
C THR A 105 -18.14 18.36 7.27
N GLN A 106 -18.59 17.17 7.67
CA GLN A 106 -19.80 16.98 8.49
C GLN A 106 -19.70 17.66 9.86
N ALA A 107 -18.52 17.67 10.49
CA ALA A 107 -18.30 18.35 11.77
C ALA A 107 -18.44 19.88 11.69
N ARG A 108 -18.30 20.45 10.49
CA ARG A 108 -18.49 21.89 10.23
C ARG A 108 -19.90 22.24 9.78
N SER A 109 -20.78 21.24 9.64
CA SER A 109 -22.18 21.46 9.30
C SER A 109 -22.87 22.23 10.41
N GLU A 110 -23.70 23.20 10.04
CA GLU A 110 -24.57 23.92 10.98
C GLU A 110 -25.62 22.99 11.61
N ASN A 111 -26.07 21.98 10.86
CA ASN A 111 -26.99 20.96 11.35
C ASN A 111 -26.25 19.65 11.65
N LEU A 112 -25.94 19.44 12.93
CA LEU A 112 -25.29 18.22 13.40
C LEU A 112 -26.19 16.98 13.33
N ASP A 113 -27.52 17.12 13.36
CA ASP A 113 -28.42 15.96 13.30
C ASP A 113 -28.49 15.38 11.90
N ASP A 114 -28.48 16.24 10.87
CA ASP A 114 -28.35 15.80 9.48
C ASP A 114 -26.95 15.24 9.20
N ALA A 115 -25.91 15.84 9.80
CA ALA A 115 -24.55 15.33 9.73
C ALA A 115 -24.45 13.89 10.29
N VAL A 116 -25.06 13.63 11.44
CA VAL A 116 -25.13 12.28 12.03
C VAL A 116 -25.85 11.31 11.11
N LYS A 117 -27.00 11.69 10.52
CA LYS A 117 -27.71 10.83 9.56
C LYS A 117 -26.86 10.50 8.34
N ASN A 118 -26.12 11.49 7.82
CA ASN A 118 -25.22 11.29 6.68
C ASN A 118 -24.08 10.33 7.02
N LEU A 119 -23.47 10.45 8.21
CA LEU A 119 -22.46 9.52 8.68
C LEU A 119 -23.01 8.09 8.85
N GLN A 120 -24.22 7.94 9.38
CA GLN A 120 -24.87 6.64 9.53
C GLN A 120 -25.18 5.99 8.17
N LYS A 121 -25.60 6.76 7.16
CA LYS A 121 -25.82 6.27 5.79
C LYS A 121 -24.55 5.72 5.15
N GLU A 122 -23.41 6.37 5.42
CA GLU A 122 -22.08 5.91 4.99
C GLU A 122 -21.53 4.74 5.84
N GLY A 123 -22.30 4.26 6.82
CA GLY A 123 -21.88 3.18 7.72
C GLY A 123 -20.77 3.58 8.70
N ILE A 124 -20.57 4.89 8.91
CA ILE A 124 -19.52 5.41 9.78
C ILE A 124 -20.01 5.39 11.24
N THR A 125 -19.22 4.76 12.10
CA THR A 125 -19.52 4.62 13.53
C THR A 125 -18.82 5.68 14.37
N HIS A 126 -19.34 5.95 15.57
CA HIS A 126 -18.70 6.85 16.53
C HIS A 126 -17.28 6.39 16.92
N GLY A 127 -17.02 5.07 16.97
CA GLY A 127 -15.68 4.53 17.20
C GLY A 127 -14.68 4.90 16.11
N GLN A 128 -15.08 4.76 14.84
CA GLN A 128 -14.25 5.16 13.70
C GLN A 128 -13.98 6.67 13.68
N VAL A 129 -14.98 7.50 13.98
CA VAL A 129 -14.81 8.96 14.09
C VAL A 129 -13.79 9.31 15.17
N LYS A 130 -13.88 8.68 16.35
CA LYS A 130 -12.94 8.87 17.45
C LYS A 130 -11.51 8.52 17.04
N GLU A 131 -11.32 7.38 16.38
CA GLU A 131 -10.02 6.91 15.94
C GLU A 131 -9.41 7.80 14.84
N TRP A 132 -10.18 8.09 13.78
CA TRP A 132 -9.73 8.85 12.63
C TRP A 132 -9.37 10.30 12.95
N LEU A 133 -10.14 10.93 13.84
CA LEU A 133 -9.91 12.30 14.28
C LEU A 133 -9.03 12.40 15.54
N ARG A 134 -8.61 11.24 16.09
CA ARG A 134 -7.82 11.16 17.33
C ARG A 134 -8.45 11.97 18.47
N LEU A 135 -9.77 11.85 18.61
CA LEU A 135 -10.53 12.63 19.58
C LEU A 135 -10.20 12.20 21.00
N ASP A 136 -9.89 13.18 21.82
CA ASP A 136 -9.64 13.05 23.23
C ASP A 136 -10.41 14.15 23.98
N LYS A 137 -11.06 13.77 25.09
CA LYS A 137 -11.95 14.66 25.81
C LYS A 137 -11.24 15.91 26.33
N GLU A 138 -9.99 15.77 26.76
CA GLU A 138 -9.22 16.86 27.35
C GLU A 138 -8.58 17.74 26.28
N LYS A 139 -8.18 17.13 25.15
CA LYS A 139 -7.52 17.85 24.04
C LYS A 139 -8.50 18.54 23.10
N ASN A 140 -9.74 18.06 23.00
CA ASN A 140 -10.76 18.57 22.09
C ASN A 140 -11.78 19.50 22.78
N GLN A 141 -11.32 20.25 23.79
CA GLN A 141 -12.07 21.33 24.42
C GLN A 141 -11.36 22.66 24.17
N TRP A 142 -12.13 23.66 23.78
CA TRP A 142 -11.73 25.05 23.81
C TRP A 142 -11.90 25.55 25.25
N MET A 143 -10.82 26.13 25.80
CA MET A 143 -10.84 26.81 27.08
C MET A 143 -10.67 28.30 26.87
N THR A 144 -11.64 29.10 27.30
CA THR A 144 -11.46 30.55 27.40
C THR A 144 -10.52 30.88 28.54
N LEU A 145 -9.77 31.99 28.43
CA LEU A 145 -8.92 32.48 29.53
C LEU A 145 -9.75 32.88 30.77
N ASP A 146 -11.00 33.32 30.54
CA ASP A 146 -11.94 33.64 31.58
C ASP A 146 -12.65 32.38 32.09
N ARG A 147 -12.42 32.05 33.38
CA ARG A 147 -13.04 30.94 34.11
C ARG A 147 -14.54 31.08 34.30
N ASN A 148 -15.04 32.31 34.29
CA ASN A 148 -16.46 32.58 34.50
C ASN A 148 -17.24 32.64 33.18
N SER A 149 -16.57 32.45 32.05
CA SER A 149 -17.24 32.40 30.76
C SER A 149 -18.05 31.11 30.62
N PRO A 150 -19.30 31.17 30.11
CA PRO A 150 -20.05 29.97 29.75
C PRO A 150 -19.36 29.12 28.67
N LEU A 151 -18.32 29.66 28.03
CA LEU A 151 -17.52 29.00 27.02
C LEU A 151 -16.24 28.35 27.57
N TYR A 152 -16.02 28.34 28.90
CA TYR A 152 -14.80 27.85 29.53
C TYR A 152 -14.50 26.37 29.22
N HIS A 153 -15.51 25.55 28.94
CA HIS A 153 -15.36 24.19 28.42
C HIS A 153 -16.28 23.95 27.23
N THR A 154 -15.92 24.48 26.06
CA THR A 154 -16.69 24.23 24.84
C THR A 154 -16.01 23.13 24.02
N TYR A 155 -16.71 22.03 23.74
CA TYR A 155 -16.15 20.96 22.89
C TYR A 155 -15.93 21.45 21.46
N THR A 156 -14.89 20.94 20.79
CA THR A 156 -14.68 21.22 19.37
C THR A 156 -15.84 20.65 18.54
N PRO A 157 -16.13 21.23 17.36
CA PRO A 157 -17.20 20.73 16.50
C PRO A 157 -17.07 19.24 16.16
N GLU A 158 -15.83 18.74 16.02
CA GLU A 158 -15.58 17.32 15.80
C GLU A 158 -16.00 16.44 16.99
N TYR A 159 -15.74 16.91 18.21
CA TYR A 159 -16.09 16.18 19.43
C TYR A 159 -17.59 16.22 19.68
N GLN A 160 -18.26 17.34 19.37
CA GLN A 160 -19.72 17.45 19.43
C GLN A 160 -20.42 16.49 18.46
N LEU A 161 -19.91 16.38 17.23
CA LEU A 161 -20.41 15.42 16.24
C LEU A 161 -20.24 13.97 16.74
N PHE A 162 -19.07 13.66 17.30
CA PHE A 162 -18.80 12.35 17.90
C PHE A 162 -19.79 12.02 19.02
N ASP A 163 -20.01 12.94 19.96
CA ASP A 163 -20.92 12.74 21.08
C ASP A 163 -22.36 12.51 20.59
N LYS A 164 -22.84 13.32 19.64
CA LYS A 164 -24.17 13.10 19.04
C LYS A 164 -24.29 11.77 18.32
N LEU A 165 -23.26 11.35 17.57
CA LEU A 165 -23.26 10.06 16.87
C LEU A 165 -23.26 8.88 17.85
N ARG A 166 -22.53 8.99 18.97
CA ARG A 166 -22.55 8.01 20.06
C ARG A 166 -23.95 7.93 20.69
N ASP A 167 -24.54 9.07 21.00
CA ASP A 167 -25.85 9.13 21.64
C ASP A 167 -26.95 8.57 20.73
N ALA A 168 -26.88 8.84 19.42
CA ALA A 168 -27.75 8.23 18.42
C ALA A 168 -27.62 6.70 18.37
N ALA A 169 -26.40 6.17 18.45
CA ALA A 169 -26.16 4.72 18.48
C ALA A 169 -26.72 4.07 19.75
N VAL A 170 -26.58 4.72 20.91
CA VAL A 170 -27.16 4.24 22.18
C VAL A 170 -28.68 4.22 22.12
N LYS A 171 -29.31 5.27 21.55
CA LYS A 171 -30.76 5.32 21.37
C LYS A 171 -31.27 4.20 20.47
N LEU A 172 -30.58 3.93 19.36
CA LEU A 172 -30.93 2.86 18.43
C LEU A 172 -30.88 1.48 19.11
N ASN A 173 -29.82 1.21 19.86
CA ASN A 173 -29.67 -0.06 20.60
C ASN A 173 -30.72 -0.24 21.71
N ARG A 174 -31.21 0.85 22.31
CA ARG A 174 -32.31 0.78 23.29
C ARG A 174 -33.64 0.48 22.61
N ALA A 175 -33.90 1.08 21.45
CA ALA A 175 -35.12 0.85 20.68
C ALA A 175 -35.19 -0.57 20.09
N SER A 176 -34.07 -1.19 19.76
CA SER A 176 -34.03 -2.58 19.26
C SER A 176 -34.23 -3.65 20.32
N ASN A 177 -34.11 -3.28 21.61
CA ASN A 177 -34.22 -4.20 22.75
C ASN A 177 -35.59 -4.11 23.46
N GLN A 178 -36.55 -3.41 22.86
CA GLN A 178 -37.96 -3.33 23.27
C GLN A 178 -38.83 -4.07 22.25
#